data_AF-A0A1V5MC50-F1
#
_entry.id   AF-A0A1V5MC50-F1
#
_cell.length_a   1.000
_cell.length_b   1.000
_cell.length_c   1.000
_cell.angle_alpha   90.00
_cell.angle_beta   90.00
_cell.angle_gamma   90.00
#
_symmetry.space_group_name_H-M   'P 1'
#
loop_
_entity.id
_entity.type
_entity.pdbx_description
1 polymer ?
#
loop_
_entity_poly.entity_id
_entity_poly.type
_entity_poly.pdbx_seq_one_letter_code
_entity_poly.pdbx_strand_id
1 'polypeptide(L)'
;MPASGAVEEGLNIICLEQLNRYVMGLRTEKFDTHDVFIRAADSPLFAGLADADFADWNGAPTQFPAYPSWDTKSDWQSGNNSKHGQRNSFGQLRNWHWSNLGTVATCSFEKPQLGNFRVLMDNGFDLLYTPLVEYRLGRGRLLFSQLDITDRYGSDPVATMLFQRMLKEYSRPLPSAPVTLGYLGDGRQEYLLQEAGLAYQKVAAPEGRVLFLEAAAFTRDKSPNLPAALAAFLDQGGTVLVALEKAEDAWLLPVKLEAGRKPVFKSSIPVGPEFSGLGMSEFYWRGTREFLTLAGAGGRWADSGLAGVVDYGKGRLVFLQVEPKGFEKFWQRSKILRIYNTLATNLGVGSSVKPDFIAIGGYGRPEEWLPGSTGVDVTARPELKESNLYRQPALDFDPDQHHVW
;
A
#
# COMPACT_ATOMS: atom_id res chain seq x y z
N MET A 1 -2.02 28.41 8.53
CA MET A 1 -2.77 27.35 7.85
C MET A 1 -2.25 26.01 8.36
N PRO A 2 -3.09 25.05 8.76
CA PRO A 2 -2.62 23.70 9.10
C PRO A 2 -1.86 23.09 7.92
N ALA A 3 -0.82 22.29 8.17
CA ALA A 3 0.00 21.69 7.11
C ALA A 3 -0.84 20.93 6.07
N SER A 4 -1.92 20.26 6.49
CA SER A 4 -2.87 19.58 5.61
C SER A 4 -3.56 20.50 4.60
N GLY A 5 -3.95 21.71 5.00
CA GLY A 5 -4.57 22.70 4.10
C GLY A 5 -3.61 23.18 3.02
N ALA A 6 -2.33 23.39 3.37
CA ALA A 6 -1.32 23.77 2.40
C ALA A 6 -1.07 22.66 1.37
N VAL A 7 -1.06 21.39 1.81
CA VAL A 7 -0.96 20.25 0.88
C VAL A 7 -2.17 20.16 -0.03
N GLU A 8 -3.39 20.29 0.51
CA GLU A 8 -4.62 20.31 -0.30
C GLU A 8 -4.57 21.37 -1.40
N GLU A 9 -3.97 22.52 -1.10
CA GLU A 9 -3.82 23.64 -2.04
C GLU A 9 -2.71 23.45 -3.08
N GLY A 10 -1.74 22.55 -2.84
CA GLY A 10 -0.68 22.22 -3.80
C GLY A 10 0.73 22.06 -3.22
N LEU A 11 0.92 22.19 -1.91
CA LEU A 11 2.24 21.99 -1.29
C LEU A 11 2.65 20.51 -1.39
N ASN A 12 3.87 20.29 -1.84
CA ASN A 12 4.52 18.98 -1.77
C ASN A 12 5.47 18.94 -0.58
N ILE A 13 5.48 17.82 0.13
CA ILE A 13 6.33 17.61 1.31
C ILE A 13 7.16 16.35 1.09
N ILE A 14 8.46 16.42 1.37
CA ILE A 14 9.30 15.24 1.55
C ILE A 14 9.59 15.12 3.05
N CYS A 15 9.19 14.01 3.64
CA CYS A 15 9.52 13.62 4.99
C CYS A 15 10.62 12.55 4.90
N LEU A 16 11.84 12.92 5.29
CA LEU A 16 12.97 11.98 5.41
C LEU A 16 12.84 11.15 6.69
N GLU A 17 13.84 10.32 6.95
CA GLU A 17 13.82 9.25 7.94
C GLU A 17 13.43 9.77 9.33
N GLN A 18 12.51 9.06 9.98
CA GLN A 18 12.01 9.43 11.30
C GLN A 18 12.12 8.25 12.25
N LEU A 19 12.58 8.51 13.47
CA LEU A 19 12.67 7.52 14.54
C LEU A 19 11.39 7.40 15.36
N ASN A 20 10.40 8.25 15.09
CA ASN A 20 9.10 8.19 15.75
C ASN A 20 8.38 6.89 15.35
N ARG A 21 7.73 6.27 16.34
CA ARG A 21 6.88 5.08 16.19
C ARG A 21 5.70 5.35 15.27
N TYR A 22 5.22 6.59 15.25
CA TYR A 22 4.18 7.03 14.35
C TYR A 22 4.62 8.32 13.67
N VAL A 23 4.46 8.36 12.35
CA VAL A 23 4.78 9.51 11.53
C VAL A 23 3.54 9.86 10.73
N MET A 24 2.84 10.91 11.14
CA MET A 24 1.57 11.34 10.54
C MET A 24 0.54 10.18 10.45
N GLY A 25 0.46 9.36 11.50
CA GLY A 25 -0.40 8.18 11.55
C GLY A 25 0.13 6.92 10.84
N LEU A 26 1.25 6.97 10.11
CA LEU A 26 1.92 5.75 9.63
C LEU A 26 2.66 5.08 10.78
N ARG A 27 2.53 3.76 10.91
CA ARG A 27 3.26 2.97 11.91
C ARG A 27 4.66 2.66 11.40
N THR A 28 5.66 2.98 12.19
CA THR A 28 7.07 2.68 11.90
C THR A 28 7.50 1.43 12.65
N GLU A 29 8.34 0.62 12.04
CA GLU A 29 9.01 -0.52 12.67
C GLU A 29 10.49 -0.55 12.27
N LYS A 30 11.36 -1.00 13.19
CA LYS A 30 12.80 -1.15 12.96
C LYS A 30 13.13 -2.57 12.48
N PHE A 31 13.79 -2.67 11.33
CA PHE A 31 14.19 -3.96 10.72
C PHE A 31 15.66 -4.05 10.34
N ASP A 32 16.37 -2.93 10.16
CA ASP A 32 17.73 -2.91 9.63
C ASP A 32 17.81 -3.68 8.31
N THR A 33 16.97 -3.32 7.34
CA THR A 33 16.86 -4.12 6.11
C THR A 33 17.96 -3.76 5.12
N HIS A 34 18.61 -4.77 4.57
CA HIS A 34 19.66 -4.63 3.56
C HIS A 34 19.13 -4.68 2.13
N ASP A 35 17.97 -5.29 1.90
CA ASP A 35 17.33 -5.41 0.60
C ASP A 35 15.95 -4.74 0.59
N VAL A 36 15.72 -3.85 -0.36
CA VAL A 36 14.40 -3.24 -0.58
C VAL A 36 14.04 -3.30 -2.06
N PHE A 37 12.76 -3.49 -2.37
CA PHE A 37 12.35 -3.84 -3.73
C PHE A 37 11.39 -2.81 -4.33
N ILE A 38 11.57 -2.46 -5.60
CA ILE A 38 10.81 -1.43 -6.30
C ILE A 38 9.42 -1.96 -6.65
N ARG A 39 8.36 -1.26 -6.23
CA ARG A 39 6.97 -1.61 -6.56
C ARG A 39 6.32 -0.68 -7.58
N ALA A 40 6.85 0.54 -7.73
CA ALA A 40 6.34 1.52 -8.68
C ALA A 40 7.40 1.92 -9.72
N ALA A 41 7.83 0.96 -10.55
CA ALA A 41 8.92 1.15 -11.51
C ALA A 41 8.67 2.24 -12.58
N ASP A 42 7.41 2.63 -12.80
CA ASP A 42 7.04 3.77 -13.66
C ASP A 42 7.30 5.14 -12.99
N SER A 43 7.66 5.16 -11.70
CA SER A 43 8.06 6.39 -11.02
C SER A 43 9.38 6.94 -11.59
N PRO A 44 9.46 8.25 -11.90
CA PRO A 44 10.71 8.90 -12.32
C PRO A 44 11.87 8.75 -11.33
N LEU A 45 11.57 8.47 -10.05
CA LEU A 45 12.59 8.22 -9.02
C LEU A 45 13.47 7.02 -9.37
N PHE A 46 12.92 6.01 -10.05
CA PHE A 46 13.59 4.74 -10.32
C PHE A 46 14.05 4.59 -11.78
N ALA A 47 14.04 5.66 -12.57
CA ALA A 47 14.48 5.60 -13.95
C ALA A 47 15.92 5.06 -14.06
N GLY A 48 16.08 3.91 -14.74
CA GLY A 48 17.36 3.23 -14.91
C GLY A 48 17.90 2.52 -13.66
N LEU A 49 17.09 2.37 -12.61
CA LEU A 49 17.42 1.60 -11.41
C LEU A 49 16.66 0.27 -11.40
N ALA A 50 17.24 -0.72 -10.73
CA ALA A 50 16.66 -2.02 -10.47
C ALA A 50 16.76 -2.37 -8.97
N ASP A 51 16.08 -3.43 -8.54
CA ASP A 51 16.11 -3.89 -7.14
C ASP A 51 17.54 -4.10 -6.62
N ALA A 52 18.47 -4.51 -7.48
CA ALA A 52 19.89 -4.70 -7.12
C ALA A 52 20.63 -3.40 -6.72
N ASP A 53 20.15 -2.23 -7.15
CA ASP A 53 20.71 -0.95 -6.72
C ASP A 53 20.26 -0.57 -5.30
N PHE A 54 19.32 -1.34 -4.75
CA PHE A 54 18.73 -1.14 -3.43
C PHE A 54 19.05 -2.30 -2.49
N ALA A 55 20.28 -2.81 -2.61
CA ALA A 55 20.88 -3.81 -1.76
C ALA A 55 22.24 -3.32 -1.24
N ASP A 56 22.54 -3.60 0.05
CA ASP A 56 23.86 -3.41 0.66
C ASP A 56 24.54 -2.05 0.35
N TRP A 57 23.81 -0.95 0.59
CA TRP A 57 24.31 0.40 0.35
C TRP A 57 25.63 0.69 1.07
N ASN A 58 26.47 1.54 0.47
CA ASN A 58 27.79 1.84 1.00
C ASN A 58 27.72 2.52 2.38
N GLY A 59 28.58 2.09 3.29
CA GLY A 59 28.66 2.61 4.66
C GLY A 59 27.56 2.08 5.60
N ALA A 60 27.41 2.74 6.73
CA ALA A 60 26.49 2.38 7.80
C ALA A 60 25.70 3.62 8.26
N PRO A 61 24.37 3.53 8.42
CA PRO A 61 23.58 4.60 9.03
C PRO A 61 23.95 4.77 10.51
N THR A 62 23.85 6.00 11.01
CA THR A 62 24.25 6.37 12.39
C THR A 62 23.06 6.60 13.32
N GLN A 63 21.84 6.46 12.81
CA GLN A 63 20.59 6.62 13.57
C GLN A 63 20.49 5.71 14.79
N PHE A 64 21.11 4.52 14.74
CA PHE A 64 21.18 3.57 15.83
C PHE A 64 22.61 3.10 16.07
N PRO A 65 22.96 2.68 17.30
CA PRO A 65 24.22 2.02 17.58
C PRO A 65 24.42 0.79 16.70
N ALA A 66 25.58 0.67 16.06
CA ALA A 66 25.94 -0.48 15.23
C ALA A 66 26.04 -1.79 16.03
N TYR A 67 26.37 -1.68 17.31
CA TYR A 67 26.50 -2.81 18.24
C TYR A 67 25.69 -2.51 19.49
N PRO A 68 24.36 -2.73 19.46
CA PRO A 68 23.51 -2.47 20.61
C PRO A 68 23.96 -3.31 21.80
N SER A 69 23.98 -2.69 22.99
CA SER A 69 24.44 -3.34 24.22
C SER A 69 23.63 -4.60 24.49
N TRP A 70 24.35 -5.65 24.87
CA TRP A 70 23.76 -6.92 25.26
C TRP A 70 23.07 -6.80 26.63
N ASP A 71 21.78 -7.16 26.70
CA ASP A 71 21.14 -7.36 28.01
C ASP A 71 21.55 -8.73 28.56
N THR A 72 22.51 -8.74 29.47
CA THR A 72 23.03 -9.94 30.14
C THR A 72 21.99 -10.65 31.01
N LYS A 73 20.82 -10.05 31.26
CA LYS A 73 19.70 -10.70 31.97
C LYS A 73 18.80 -11.53 31.04
N SER A 74 19.01 -11.45 29.73
CA SER A 74 18.29 -12.26 28.76
C SER A 74 18.89 -13.68 28.73
N ASP A 75 18.23 -14.66 29.33
CA ASP A 75 18.68 -16.06 29.33
C ASP A 75 18.37 -16.72 27.98
N TRP A 76 19.42 -16.92 27.17
CA TRP A 76 19.38 -17.46 25.80
C TRP A 76 18.87 -18.89 25.72
N GLN A 77 18.85 -19.63 26.83
CA GLN A 77 18.38 -21.02 26.86
C GLN A 77 16.86 -21.13 26.74
N SER A 78 16.14 -20.03 26.97
CA SER A 78 14.70 -19.93 26.71
C SER A 78 14.45 -19.14 25.42
N GLY A 79 13.87 -19.79 24.40
CA GLY A 79 13.76 -19.28 23.01
C GLY A 79 13.02 -17.94 22.80
N ASN A 80 12.58 -17.26 23.86
CA ASN A 80 11.96 -15.93 23.81
C ASN A 80 12.95 -14.76 23.96
N ASN A 81 14.24 -15.02 24.22
CA ASN A 81 15.20 -14.04 24.73
C ASN A 81 16.34 -13.63 23.76
N SER A 82 16.39 -14.16 22.53
CA SER A 82 17.25 -13.62 21.44
C SER A 82 16.70 -12.32 20.82
N LYS A 83 15.72 -11.73 21.51
CA LYS A 83 14.90 -10.64 21.05
C LYS A 83 14.94 -9.50 22.08
N HIS A 84 15.11 -8.27 21.61
CA HIS A 84 15.43 -7.09 22.40
C HIS A 84 14.51 -5.91 22.08
N GLY A 85 14.51 -4.90 22.95
CA GLY A 85 13.84 -3.63 22.71
C GLY A 85 12.35 -3.66 23.05
N GLN A 86 11.61 -2.62 22.68
CA GLN A 86 10.17 -2.60 22.88
C GLN A 86 9.47 -3.59 21.94
N ARG A 87 8.31 -4.13 22.34
CA ARG A 87 7.53 -4.98 21.43
C ARG A 87 7.07 -4.18 20.21
N ASN A 88 7.12 -4.79 19.03
CA ASN A 88 6.49 -4.28 17.82
C ASN A 88 4.96 -4.29 17.98
N SER A 89 4.24 -3.81 16.96
CA SER A 89 2.76 -3.81 16.92
C SER A 89 2.12 -5.20 17.06
N PHE A 90 2.93 -6.27 17.06
CA PHE A 90 2.56 -7.67 17.15
C PHE A 90 3.00 -8.33 18.46
N GLY A 91 3.47 -7.55 19.44
CA GLY A 91 3.87 -8.09 20.73
C GLY A 91 5.22 -8.83 20.71
N GLN A 92 5.97 -8.79 19.60
CA GLN A 92 7.27 -9.44 19.46
C GLN A 92 8.40 -8.48 19.79
N LEU A 93 9.41 -9.01 20.47
CA LEU A 93 10.69 -8.35 20.65
C LEU A 93 11.51 -8.46 19.33
N ARG A 94 12.43 -7.53 19.10
CA ARG A 94 13.19 -7.42 17.84
C ARG A 94 14.42 -8.30 17.86
N ASN A 95 14.82 -8.86 16.72
CA ASN A 95 16.09 -9.61 16.66
C ASN A 95 17.27 -8.69 16.98
N TRP A 96 18.28 -9.24 17.65
CA TRP A 96 19.56 -8.56 17.80
C TRP A 96 20.25 -8.42 16.44
N HIS A 97 20.95 -7.31 16.21
CA HIS A 97 21.69 -7.05 14.97
C HIS A 97 23.19 -6.84 15.23
N TRP A 98 24.05 -7.28 14.30
CA TRP A 98 25.50 -7.05 14.33
C TRP A 98 25.87 -6.09 13.19
N SER A 99 26.29 -4.86 13.53
CA SER A 99 26.59 -3.79 12.57
C SER A 99 25.36 -3.22 11.85
N ASN A 100 25.47 -1.98 11.39
CA ASN A 100 24.51 -1.37 10.44
C ASN A 100 25.07 -1.32 9.00
N LEU A 101 26.25 -1.89 8.76
CA LEU A 101 26.91 -1.82 7.45
C LEU A 101 26.01 -2.43 6.37
N GLY A 102 25.77 -1.72 5.26
CA GLY A 102 24.94 -2.23 4.16
C GLY A 102 23.43 -2.02 4.35
N THR A 103 22.97 -1.65 5.54
CA THR A 103 21.53 -1.40 5.77
C THR A 103 21.02 -0.32 4.82
N VAL A 104 19.93 -0.57 4.10
CA VAL A 104 19.30 0.40 3.18
C VAL A 104 18.21 1.20 3.88
N ALA A 105 17.45 0.56 4.77
CA ALA A 105 16.43 1.19 5.58
C ALA A 105 16.46 0.64 7.01
N THR A 106 16.82 1.49 7.97
CA THR A 106 16.87 1.12 9.38
C THR A 106 15.46 0.91 9.94
N CYS A 107 14.58 1.86 9.62
CA CYS A 107 13.15 1.80 9.91
C CYS A 107 12.33 1.61 8.63
N SER A 108 11.09 1.17 8.74
CA SER A 108 10.15 1.06 7.63
C SER A 108 8.73 1.21 8.12
N PHE A 109 7.83 1.70 7.28
CA PHE A 109 6.42 1.81 7.63
C PHE A 109 5.70 0.49 7.39
N GLU A 110 4.76 0.12 8.26
CA GLU A 110 3.74 -0.87 7.90
C GLU A 110 2.96 -0.32 6.69
N LYS A 111 2.88 -1.08 5.59
CA LYS A 111 2.18 -0.63 4.39
C LYS A 111 0.74 -0.23 4.76
N PRO A 112 0.31 1.02 4.48
CA PRO A 112 -1.03 1.47 4.83
C PRO A 112 -2.10 0.61 4.14
N GLN A 113 -3.24 0.47 4.80
CA GLN A 113 -4.37 -0.34 4.30
C GLN A 113 -5.38 0.52 3.57
N LEU A 114 -5.50 1.77 4.00
CA LEU A 114 -6.50 2.74 3.56
C LEU A 114 -5.85 4.08 3.23
N GLY A 115 -6.51 4.87 2.40
CA GLY A 115 -6.06 6.20 2.01
C GLY A 115 -5.42 6.23 0.62
N ASN A 116 -5.17 7.45 0.13
CA ASN A 116 -4.55 7.69 -1.17
C ASN A 116 -3.04 7.41 -1.22
N PHE A 117 -2.64 6.26 -0.72
CA PHE A 117 -1.24 5.84 -0.70
C PHE A 117 -0.87 5.08 -1.97
N ARG A 118 0.37 5.31 -2.39
CA ARG A 118 1.05 4.54 -3.42
C ARG A 118 2.40 4.10 -2.87
N VAL A 119 2.51 2.81 -2.57
CA VAL A 119 3.76 2.19 -2.12
C VAL A 119 4.75 2.21 -3.28
N LEU A 120 5.92 2.83 -3.08
CA LEU A 120 6.93 2.93 -4.14
C LEU A 120 7.95 1.80 -4.04
N MET A 121 8.24 1.34 -2.83
CA MET A 121 9.13 0.24 -2.53
C MET A 121 8.58 -0.60 -1.38
N ASP A 122 8.96 -1.87 -1.28
CA ASP A 122 8.61 -2.73 -0.16
C ASP A 122 9.76 -3.56 0.37
N ASN A 123 9.62 -4.02 1.60
CA ASN A 123 10.64 -4.76 2.32
C ASN A 123 10.05 -5.54 3.51
N GLY A 124 10.95 -6.20 4.24
CA GLY A 124 10.64 -6.90 5.48
C GLY A 124 9.89 -8.21 5.26
N PHE A 125 9.48 -8.82 6.37
CA PHE A 125 8.80 -10.11 6.35
C PHE A 125 7.46 -10.04 5.59
N ASP A 126 7.22 -11.01 4.71
CA ASP A 126 6.04 -11.10 3.83
C ASP A 126 5.85 -9.88 2.91
N LEU A 127 6.89 -9.03 2.76
CA LEU A 127 6.86 -7.74 2.07
C LEU A 127 5.74 -6.82 2.55
N LEU A 128 5.47 -6.82 3.85
CA LEU A 128 4.37 -6.03 4.44
C LEU A 128 4.77 -4.62 4.89
N TYR A 129 6.04 -4.27 4.69
CA TYR A 129 6.58 -2.96 5.05
C TYR A 129 7.01 -2.18 3.81
N THR A 130 7.16 -0.88 3.99
CA THR A 130 7.60 0.03 2.94
C THR A 130 8.56 1.06 3.51
N PRO A 131 9.75 1.21 2.91
CA PRO A 131 10.66 2.30 3.26
C PRO A 131 10.34 3.57 2.47
N LEU A 132 9.47 3.52 1.45
CA LEU A 132 9.17 4.66 0.59
C LEU A 132 7.74 4.62 0.06
N VAL A 133 6.93 5.59 0.46
CA VAL A 133 5.50 5.67 0.12
C VAL A 133 5.07 7.10 -0.18
N GLU A 134 4.29 7.28 -1.25
CA GLU A 134 3.65 8.56 -1.62
C GLU A 134 2.22 8.58 -1.07
N TYR A 135 1.78 9.73 -0.55
CA TYR A 135 0.38 10.01 -0.22
C TYR A 135 -0.10 11.24 -0.99
N ARG A 136 -1.27 11.15 -1.64
CA ARG A 136 -1.86 12.25 -2.41
C ARG A 136 -3.00 12.91 -1.64
N LEU A 137 -3.03 14.24 -1.63
CA LEU A 137 -4.09 15.00 -0.97
C LEU A 137 -4.37 16.30 -1.71
N GLY A 138 -5.59 16.44 -2.25
CA GLY A 138 -5.96 17.61 -3.05
C GLY A 138 -5.01 17.79 -4.23
N ARG A 139 -4.38 18.98 -4.34
CA ARG A 139 -3.41 19.28 -5.40
C ARG A 139 -1.95 18.99 -5.03
N GLY A 140 -1.68 18.55 -3.80
CA GLY A 140 -0.34 18.26 -3.29
C GLY A 140 -0.13 16.80 -2.93
N ARG A 141 1.09 16.47 -2.52
CA ARG A 141 1.49 15.13 -2.08
C ARG A 141 2.58 15.15 -1.02
N LEU A 142 2.64 14.05 -0.27
CA LEU A 142 3.72 13.76 0.66
C LEU A 142 4.51 12.56 0.19
N LEU A 143 5.84 12.63 0.26
CA LEU A 143 6.73 11.48 0.19
C LEU A 143 7.21 11.16 1.60
N PHE A 144 6.95 9.96 2.09
CA PHE A 144 7.54 9.47 3.32
C PHE A 144 8.66 8.50 2.98
N SER A 145 9.88 8.83 3.38
CA SER A 145 11.09 8.02 3.17
C SER A 145 11.69 7.61 4.51
N GLN A 146 11.93 6.30 4.66
CA GLN A 146 12.71 5.68 5.73
C GLN A 146 13.97 4.98 5.17
N LEU A 147 14.29 5.20 3.89
CA LEU A 147 15.60 4.84 3.33
C LEU A 147 16.66 5.71 4.01
N ASP A 148 17.77 5.15 4.51
CA ASP A 148 18.78 5.94 5.23
C ASP A 148 19.68 6.71 4.25
N ILE A 149 19.14 7.81 3.74
CA ILE A 149 19.72 8.78 2.81
C ILE A 149 20.53 9.85 3.55
N THR A 150 20.03 10.38 4.67
CA THR A 150 20.55 11.60 5.30
C THR A 150 22.05 11.50 5.63
N ASP A 151 22.48 10.40 6.26
CA ASP A 151 23.89 10.16 6.62
C ASP A 151 24.76 9.75 5.42
N ARG A 152 24.14 9.47 4.27
CA ARG A 152 24.79 8.88 3.09
C ARG A 152 24.75 9.76 1.85
N TYR A 153 24.17 10.95 1.97
CA TYR A 153 24.23 11.93 0.90
C TYR A 153 25.69 12.34 0.62
N GLY A 154 26.11 12.15 -0.62
CA GLY A 154 27.47 12.41 -1.10
C GLY A 154 28.44 11.24 -0.96
N SER A 155 28.08 10.14 -0.27
CA SER A 155 28.96 8.98 -0.07
C SER A 155 28.42 7.69 -0.68
N ASP A 156 27.09 7.47 -0.63
CA ASP A 156 26.44 6.40 -1.38
C ASP A 156 25.86 6.94 -2.70
N PRO A 157 26.21 6.35 -3.86
CA PRO A 157 25.78 6.88 -5.16
C PRO A 157 24.26 6.78 -5.37
N VAL A 158 23.61 5.71 -4.89
CA VAL A 158 22.17 5.49 -5.09
C VAL A 158 21.38 6.41 -4.18
N ALA A 159 21.75 6.50 -2.90
CA ALA A 159 21.12 7.41 -1.93
C ALA A 159 21.20 8.87 -2.40
N THR A 160 22.38 9.30 -2.86
CA THR A 160 22.63 10.66 -3.35
C THR A 160 21.76 10.97 -4.57
N MET A 161 21.77 10.07 -5.55
CA MET A 161 21.00 10.25 -6.78
C MET A 161 19.49 10.24 -6.49
N LEU A 162 19.02 9.33 -5.65
CA LEU A 162 17.61 9.22 -5.30
C LEU A 162 17.12 10.49 -4.61
N PHE A 163 17.86 11.04 -3.65
CA PHE A 163 17.48 12.28 -2.97
C PHE A 163 17.37 13.46 -3.94
N GLN A 164 18.32 13.60 -4.85
CA GLN A 164 18.26 14.65 -5.89
C GLN A 164 17.04 14.48 -6.80
N ARG A 165 16.68 13.22 -7.14
CA ARG A 165 15.46 12.92 -7.89
C ARG A 165 14.20 13.23 -7.09
N MET A 166 14.17 12.95 -5.79
CA MET A 166 13.06 13.31 -4.90
C MET A 166 12.84 14.81 -4.91
N LEU A 167 13.89 15.62 -4.66
CA LEU A 167 13.81 17.08 -4.69
C LEU A 167 13.31 17.60 -6.04
N LYS A 168 13.86 17.08 -7.14
CA LYS A 168 13.45 17.46 -8.50
C LYS A 168 11.98 17.11 -8.77
N GLU A 169 11.56 15.91 -8.45
CA GLU A 169 10.20 15.43 -8.76
C GLU A 169 9.15 16.09 -7.87
N TYR A 170 9.44 16.28 -6.58
CA TYR A 170 8.51 16.91 -5.64
C TYR A 170 8.52 18.44 -5.69
N SER A 171 9.44 19.05 -6.43
CA SER A 171 9.32 20.47 -6.83
C SER A 171 8.22 20.71 -7.87
N ARG A 172 7.73 19.65 -8.54
CA ARG A 172 6.70 19.75 -9.58
C ARG A 172 5.30 19.57 -8.99
N PRO A 173 4.31 20.37 -9.41
CA PRO A 173 2.93 20.18 -8.97
C PRO A 173 2.37 18.84 -9.46
N LEU A 174 1.42 18.28 -8.71
CA LEU A 174 0.67 17.12 -9.20
C LEU A 174 -0.16 17.50 -10.44
N PRO A 175 -0.28 16.61 -11.45
CA PRO A 175 -1.02 16.91 -12.67
C PRO A 175 -2.52 17.14 -12.45
N SER A 176 -3.12 16.47 -11.47
CA SER A 176 -4.55 16.55 -11.19
C SER A 176 -4.87 16.19 -9.75
N ALA A 177 -5.89 16.85 -9.20
CA ALA A 177 -6.47 16.48 -7.92
C ALA A 177 -7.28 15.17 -8.03
N PRO A 178 -7.42 14.41 -6.92
CA PRO A 178 -8.29 13.26 -6.88
C PRO A 178 -9.75 13.61 -7.19
N VAL A 179 -10.47 12.68 -7.83
CA VAL A 179 -11.89 12.79 -8.18
C VAL A 179 -12.76 11.89 -7.29
N THR A 180 -14.04 12.21 -7.22
CA THR A 180 -15.05 11.32 -6.63
C THR A 180 -15.39 10.20 -7.63
N LEU A 181 -15.43 8.96 -7.15
CA LEU A 181 -15.84 7.81 -7.94
C LEU A 181 -17.37 7.76 -8.10
N GLY A 182 -17.86 7.53 -9.31
CA GLY A 182 -19.28 7.24 -9.52
C GLY A 182 -19.56 5.78 -9.14
N TYR A 183 -20.62 5.52 -8.38
CA TYR A 183 -21.07 4.16 -8.07
C TYR A 183 -22.43 3.90 -8.73
N LEU A 184 -22.47 2.90 -9.62
CA LEU A 184 -23.65 2.52 -10.38
C LEU A 184 -24.09 1.09 -9.98
N GLY A 185 -25.16 0.97 -9.20
CA GLY A 185 -25.58 -0.28 -8.57
C GLY A 185 -26.84 -0.16 -7.69
N ASP A 186 -27.23 -1.25 -7.04
CA ASP A 186 -28.40 -1.32 -6.14
C ASP A 186 -28.02 -1.21 -4.64
N GLY A 187 -26.73 -1.37 -4.31
CA GLY A 187 -26.19 -1.18 -2.97
C GLY A 187 -25.39 -2.37 -2.44
N ARG A 188 -25.41 -3.53 -3.11
CA ARG A 188 -24.84 -4.79 -2.56
C ARG A 188 -23.33 -4.82 -2.45
N GLN A 189 -22.61 -4.16 -3.35
CA GLN A 189 -21.16 -4.01 -3.35
C GLN A 189 -20.72 -2.63 -2.80
N GLU A 190 -21.65 -1.78 -2.38
CA GLU A 190 -21.33 -0.47 -1.77
C GLU A 190 -20.42 -0.62 -0.54
N TYR A 191 -20.55 -1.72 0.20
CA TYR A 191 -19.68 -2.02 1.34
C TYR A 191 -18.18 -2.03 0.97
N LEU A 192 -17.81 -2.42 -0.26
CA LEU A 192 -16.43 -2.44 -0.72
C LEU A 192 -15.82 -1.04 -0.67
N LEU A 193 -16.57 -0.07 -1.19
CA LEU A 193 -16.15 1.34 -1.26
C LEU A 193 -16.10 1.97 0.13
N GLN A 194 -17.08 1.64 0.99
CA GLN A 194 -17.14 2.11 2.37
C GLN A 194 -16.00 1.56 3.23
N GLU A 195 -15.75 0.26 3.14
CA GLU A 195 -14.71 -0.41 3.91
C GLU A 195 -13.31 0.06 3.49
N ALA A 196 -13.10 0.19 2.17
CA ALA A 196 -11.88 0.75 1.59
C ALA A 196 -11.75 2.27 1.80
N GLY A 197 -12.79 2.95 2.30
CA GLY A 197 -12.75 4.39 2.57
C GLY A 197 -12.57 5.23 1.31
N LEU A 198 -13.17 4.83 0.20
CA LEU A 198 -13.11 5.57 -1.06
C LEU A 198 -14.11 6.74 -1.04
N ALA A 199 -13.77 7.85 -1.68
CA ALA A 199 -14.70 8.94 -1.93
C ALA A 199 -15.56 8.58 -3.15
N TYR A 200 -16.85 8.36 -2.92
CA TYR A 200 -17.78 7.97 -3.97
C TYR A 200 -19.13 8.69 -3.87
N GLN A 201 -19.86 8.71 -4.98
CA GLN A 201 -21.25 9.18 -5.06
C GLN A 201 -22.09 8.20 -5.89
N LYS A 202 -23.35 8.00 -5.51
CA LYS A 202 -24.27 7.17 -6.30
C LYS A 202 -24.68 7.91 -7.57
N VAL A 203 -24.69 7.21 -8.70
CA VAL A 203 -25.04 7.75 -10.01
C VAL A 203 -26.11 6.88 -10.66
N ALA A 204 -26.99 7.49 -11.46
CA ALA A 204 -28.07 6.80 -12.15
C ALA A 204 -27.69 6.29 -13.56
N ALA A 205 -26.57 6.78 -14.10
CA ALA A 205 -26.04 6.42 -15.41
C ALA A 205 -24.50 6.46 -15.39
N PRO A 206 -23.82 5.87 -16.39
CA PRO A 206 -22.36 5.98 -16.51
C PRO A 206 -21.91 7.44 -16.66
N GLU A 207 -21.28 7.99 -15.61
CA GLU A 207 -20.81 9.38 -15.57
C GLU A 207 -19.54 9.54 -14.72
N GLY A 208 -18.91 10.71 -14.80
CA GLY A 208 -17.66 11.02 -14.10
C GLY A 208 -16.41 10.58 -14.85
N ARG A 209 -15.29 10.43 -14.14
CA ARG A 209 -14.02 9.96 -14.72
C ARG A 209 -13.77 8.48 -14.45
N VAL A 210 -14.16 8.01 -13.26
CA VAL A 210 -14.03 6.64 -12.81
C VAL A 210 -15.37 6.18 -12.25
N LEU A 211 -15.85 5.05 -12.73
CA LEU A 211 -17.14 4.44 -12.37
C LEU A 211 -16.89 3.07 -11.76
N PHE A 212 -17.38 2.79 -10.55
CA PHE A 212 -17.54 1.43 -10.05
C PHE A 212 -18.89 0.88 -10.51
N LEU A 213 -18.87 -0.24 -11.22
CA LEU A 213 -20.05 -0.92 -11.74
C LEU A 213 -20.38 -2.14 -10.88
N GLU A 214 -21.55 -2.13 -10.25
CA GLU A 214 -22.14 -3.32 -9.63
C GLU A 214 -23.01 -4.03 -10.66
N ALA A 215 -22.41 -4.94 -11.41
CA ALA A 215 -23.07 -5.56 -12.56
C ALA A 215 -24.32 -6.36 -12.17
N ALA A 216 -24.31 -6.99 -11.00
CA ALA A 216 -25.42 -7.81 -10.51
C ALA A 216 -26.71 -7.03 -10.25
N ALA A 217 -26.66 -5.70 -10.18
CA ALA A 217 -27.83 -4.83 -10.00
C ALA A 217 -28.72 -4.73 -11.25
N PHE A 218 -28.23 -5.23 -12.40
CA PHE A 218 -28.87 -5.05 -13.69
C PHE A 218 -29.27 -6.38 -14.33
N THR A 219 -30.37 -6.37 -15.09
CA THR A 219 -30.79 -7.52 -15.90
C THR A 219 -30.97 -7.10 -17.36
N ARG A 220 -30.82 -8.05 -18.29
CA ARG A 220 -30.94 -7.80 -19.73
C ARG A 220 -32.27 -7.14 -20.11
N ASP A 221 -33.37 -7.59 -19.50
CA ASP A 221 -34.71 -7.10 -19.81
C ASP A 221 -34.97 -5.68 -19.29
N LYS A 222 -34.43 -5.35 -18.10
CA LYS A 222 -34.65 -4.05 -17.45
C LYS A 222 -33.64 -2.99 -17.86
N SER A 223 -32.47 -3.40 -18.36
CA SER A 223 -31.36 -2.50 -18.67
C SER A 223 -30.69 -2.82 -20.01
N PRO A 224 -31.46 -2.99 -21.10
CA PRO A 224 -30.93 -3.45 -22.39
C PRO A 224 -29.94 -2.46 -23.02
N ASN A 225 -30.06 -1.17 -22.70
CA ASN A 225 -29.23 -0.11 -23.27
C ASN A 225 -27.96 0.18 -22.46
N LEU A 226 -27.81 -0.42 -21.27
CA LEU A 226 -26.68 -0.13 -20.38
C LEU A 226 -25.31 -0.54 -20.97
N PRO A 227 -25.15 -1.69 -21.67
CA PRO A 227 -23.90 -2.01 -22.35
C PRO A 227 -23.48 -0.93 -23.37
N ALA A 228 -24.44 -0.38 -24.13
CA ALA A 228 -24.16 0.70 -25.10
C ALA A 228 -23.78 2.01 -24.40
N ALA A 229 -24.42 2.34 -23.28
CA ALA A 229 -24.05 3.50 -22.47
C ALA A 229 -22.65 3.36 -21.86
N LEU A 230 -22.28 2.17 -21.39
CA LEU A 230 -20.93 1.87 -20.89
C LEU A 230 -19.88 1.96 -22.01
N ALA A 231 -20.19 1.46 -23.21
CA ALA A 231 -19.32 1.61 -24.37
C ALA A 231 -19.06 3.10 -24.69
N ALA A 232 -20.13 3.91 -24.75
CA ALA A 232 -20.02 5.35 -25.01
C ALA A 232 -19.20 6.07 -23.92
N PHE A 233 -19.35 5.69 -22.64
CA PHE A 233 -18.57 6.22 -21.53
C PHE A 233 -17.07 5.91 -21.68
N LEU A 234 -16.73 4.67 -22.03
CA LEU A 234 -15.35 4.25 -22.29
C LEU A 234 -14.77 4.96 -23.53
N ASP A 235 -15.52 5.10 -24.62
CA ASP A 235 -15.07 5.81 -25.82
C ASP A 235 -14.68 7.27 -25.55
N GLN A 236 -15.34 7.91 -24.58
CA GLN A 236 -15.05 9.27 -24.14
C GLN A 236 -13.84 9.38 -23.20
N GLY A 237 -13.22 8.26 -22.80
CA GLY A 237 -12.08 8.23 -21.90
C GLY A 237 -12.41 7.88 -20.45
N GLY A 238 -13.66 7.48 -20.17
CA GLY A 238 -14.07 6.99 -18.87
C GLY A 238 -13.33 5.71 -18.47
N THR A 239 -13.23 5.48 -17.16
CA THR A 239 -12.71 4.21 -16.62
C THR A 239 -13.80 3.50 -15.85
N VAL A 240 -14.04 2.22 -16.17
CA VAL A 240 -14.97 1.37 -15.43
C VAL A 240 -14.17 0.40 -14.57
N LEU A 241 -14.38 0.42 -13.26
CA LEU A 241 -13.89 -0.55 -12.29
C LEU A 241 -15.02 -1.54 -11.97
N VAL A 242 -14.75 -2.85 -12.06
CA VAL A 242 -15.77 -3.88 -11.82
C VAL A 242 -15.23 -5.10 -11.08
N ALA A 243 -16.04 -5.65 -10.18
CA ALA A 243 -15.89 -6.97 -9.59
C ALA A 243 -17.19 -7.74 -9.86
N LEU A 244 -17.16 -8.80 -10.66
CA LEU A 244 -18.39 -9.53 -10.97
C LEU A 244 -18.71 -10.48 -9.83
N GLU A 245 -19.99 -10.57 -9.45
CA GLU A 245 -20.42 -11.58 -8.47
C GLU A 245 -20.65 -12.94 -9.16
N LYS A 246 -21.20 -12.92 -10.38
CA LYS A 246 -21.51 -14.11 -11.18
C LYS A 246 -20.91 -14.01 -12.57
N ALA A 247 -20.58 -15.17 -13.14
CA ALA A 247 -20.06 -15.26 -14.50
C ALA A 247 -21.08 -14.73 -15.53
N GLU A 248 -22.37 -14.98 -15.31
CA GLU A 248 -23.42 -14.53 -16.22
C GLU A 248 -23.44 -13.01 -16.40
N ASP A 249 -23.09 -12.23 -15.37
CA ASP A 249 -23.13 -10.75 -15.35
C ASP A 249 -22.14 -10.11 -16.34
N ALA A 250 -21.21 -10.89 -16.90
CA ALA A 250 -20.29 -10.43 -17.95
C ALA A 250 -21.02 -9.93 -19.21
N TRP A 251 -22.30 -10.27 -19.40
CA TRP A 251 -23.14 -9.73 -20.48
C TRP A 251 -23.19 -8.21 -20.52
N LEU A 252 -23.02 -7.56 -19.37
CA LEU A 252 -23.15 -6.12 -19.22
C LEU A 252 -21.92 -5.37 -19.77
N LEU A 253 -20.79 -6.06 -19.86
CA LEU A 253 -19.53 -5.46 -20.25
C LEU A 253 -19.50 -5.23 -21.77
N PRO A 254 -19.02 -4.07 -22.23
CA PRO A 254 -18.92 -3.76 -23.67
C PRO A 254 -17.79 -4.53 -24.37
N VAL A 255 -17.06 -5.36 -23.64
CA VAL A 255 -16.00 -6.25 -24.13
C VAL A 255 -16.39 -7.70 -23.86
N LYS A 256 -16.13 -8.59 -24.82
CA LYS A 256 -16.43 -10.01 -24.67
C LYS A 256 -15.40 -10.66 -23.76
N LEU A 257 -15.79 -10.91 -22.50
CA LEU A 257 -15.00 -11.63 -21.52
C LEU A 257 -15.61 -12.98 -21.21
N GLU A 258 -14.75 -13.98 -21.03
CA GLU A 258 -15.10 -15.29 -20.52
C GLU A 258 -14.89 -15.28 -19.01
N ALA A 259 -15.96 -15.56 -18.26
CA ALA A 259 -15.93 -15.63 -16.82
C ALA A 259 -16.05 -17.09 -16.35
N GLY A 260 -15.21 -17.50 -15.40
CA GLY A 260 -15.22 -18.85 -14.86
C GLY A 260 -14.55 -18.92 -13.50
N ARG A 261 -14.76 -20.02 -12.75
CA ARG A 261 -14.13 -20.20 -11.44
C ARG A 261 -12.86 -21.03 -11.54
N LYS A 262 -11.82 -20.64 -10.81
CA LYS A 262 -10.54 -21.35 -10.75
C LYS A 262 -9.94 -21.34 -9.34
N PRO A 263 -9.19 -22.38 -8.97
CA PRO A 263 -8.41 -22.39 -7.76
C PRO A 263 -7.16 -21.53 -7.94
N VAL A 264 -6.95 -20.56 -7.06
CA VAL A 264 -5.81 -19.65 -7.11
C VAL A 264 -5.12 -19.60 -5.74
N PHE A 265 -3.79 -19.81 -5.75
CA PHE A 265 -2.93 -19.76 -4.56
C PHE A 265 -2.06 -18.49 -4.52
N LYS A 266 -1.60 -18.05 -5.69
CA LYS A 266 -0.93 -16.78 -5.95
C LYS A 266 -1.29 -16.30 -7.36
N SER A 267 -1.15 -15.02 -7.63
CA SER A 267 -1.36 -14.43 -8.95
C SER A 267 -0.26 -13.45 -9.30
N SER A 268 0.05 -13.36 -10.59
CA SER A 268 0.80 -12.22 -11.11
C SER A 268 -0.03 -10.94 -11.04
N ILE A 269 0.62 -9.80 -11.24
CA ILE A 269 0.00 -8.48 -11.27
C ILE A 269 -0.11 -8.05 -12.73
N PRO A 270 -1.24 -7.48 -13.17
CA PRO A 270 -1.35 -6.92 -14.51
C PRO A 270 -0.31 -5.82 -14.74
N VAL A 271 0.34 -5.84 -15.90
CA VAL A 271 1.28 -4.78 -16.28
C VAL A 271 0.52 -3.49 -16.53
N GLY A 272 0.92 -2.40 -15.87
CA GLY A 272 0.31 -1.10 -16.10
C GLY A 272 0.41 -0.12 -14.93
N PRO A 273 0.20 1.19 -15.20
CA PRO A 273 0.16 2.20 -14.15
C PRO A 273 -0.98 1.99 -13.14
N GLU A 274 -2.07 1.30 -13.53
CA GLU A 274 -3.24 1.07 -12.69
C GLU A 274 -2.91 0.23 -11.45
N PHE A 275 -2.01 -0.74 -11.60
CA PHE A 275 -1.59 -1.65 -10.52
C PHE A 275 -0.20 -1.29 -9.95
N SER A 276 0.36 -0.16 -10.36
CA SER A 276 1.68 0.26 -9.90
C SER A 276 1.71 0.53 -8.39
N GLY A 277 2.74 0.03 -7.72
CA GLY A 277 2.88 0.07 -6.27
C GLY A 277 2.32 -1.15 -5.54
N LEU A 278 1.72 -2.09 -6.26
CA LEU A 278 1.33 -3.39 -5.72
C LEU A 278 2.45 -4.41 -5.91
N GLY A 279 2.58 -5.33 -4.96
CA GLY A 279 3.56 -6.41 -4.96
C GLY A 279 2.94 -7.79 -4.80
N MET A 280 3.78 -8.82 -4.86
CA MET A 280 3.35 -10.21 -4.67
C MET A 280 2.72 -10.44 -3.28
N SER A 281 3.05 -9.60 -2.29
CA SER A 281 2.42 -9.66 -0.96
C SER A 281 0.90 -9.50 -1.02
N GLU A 282 0.39 -8.69 -1.94
CA GLU A 282 -1.05 -8.45 -2.07
C GLU A 282 -1.76 -9.57 -2.86
N PHE A 283 -1.06 -10.28 -3.74
CA PHE A 283 -1.60 -11.33 -4.61
C PHE A 283 -1.19 -12.75 -4.18
N TYR A 284 -1.00 -12.94 -2.88
CA TYR A 284 -0.65 -14.22 -2.25
C TYR A 284 -1.52 -14.50 -1.02
N TRP A 285 -2.18 -15.67 -0.96
CA TRP A 285 -3.23 -15.95 0.03
C TRP A 285 -2.91 -17.08 1.02
N ARG A 286 -1.67 -17.59 1.07
CA ARG A 286 -1.22 -18.68 1.97
C ARG A 286 -2.10 -19.96 1.92
N GLY A 287 -2.89 -20.11 0.87
CA GLY A 287 -3.85 -21.20 0.70
C GLY A 287 -4.57 -21.04 -0.63
N THR A 288 -4.91 -22.16 -1.25
CA THR A 288 -5.64 -22.17 -2.51
C THR A 288 -7.10 -21.81 -2.25
N ARG A 289 -7.66 -20.88 -3.03
CA ARG A 289 -9.06 -20.49 -2.92
C ARG A 289 -9.71 -20.40 -4.30
N GLU A 290 -10.99 -20.71 -4.35
CA GLU A 290 -11.79 -20.63 -5.58
C GLU A 290 -12.27 -19.19 -5.81
N PHE A 291 -11.81 -18.56 -6.89
CA PHE A 291 -12.23 -17.22 -7.28
C PHE A 291 -12.97 -17.25 -8.62
N LEU A 292 -13.85 -16.27 -8.81
CA LEU A 292 -14.25 -15.91 -10.17
C LEU A 292 -13.03 -15.28 -10.87
N THR A 293 -12.81 -15.65 -12.12
CA THR A 293 -11.69 -15.20 -12.94
C THR A 293 -12.22 -14.82 -14.30
N LEU A 294 -11.61 -13.81 -14.91
CA LEU A 294 -11.94 -13.33 -16.24
C LEU A 294 -10.80 -13.64 -17.21
N ALA A 295 -11.16 -13.98 -18.44
CA ALA A 295 -10.25 -14.16 -19.55
C ALA A 295 -10.83 -13.52 -20.81
N GLY A 296 -9.98 -13.14 -21.75
CA GLY A 296 -10.40 -12.56 -23.01
C GLY A 296 -9.22 -12.26 -23.92
N ALA A 297 -9.52 -11.97 -25.18
CA ALA A 297 -8.53 -11.48 -26.13
C ALA A 297 -8.34 -9.98 -25.97
N GLY A 298 -7.08 -9.52 -26.04
CA GLY A 298 -6.75 -8.10 -25.87
C GLY A 298 -6.89 -7.65 -24.42
N GLY A 299 -5.79 -7.18 -23.83
CA GLY A 299 -5.77 -6.70 -22.46
C GLY A 299 -4.48 -7.06 -21.75
N ARG A 300 -4.30 -6.46 -20.58
CA ARG A 300 -3.16 -6.66 -19.68
C ARG A 300 -3.70 -7.43 -18.48
N TRP A 301 -3.30 -8.69 -18.36
CA TRP A 301 -3.93 -9.66 -17.46
C TRP A 301 -2.97 -10.12 -16.38
N ALA A 302 -3.53 -10.41 -15.20
CA ALA A 302 -2.92 -11.35 -14.29
C ALA A 302 -3.03 -12.78 -14.86
N ASP A 303 -2.03 -13.62 -14.60
CA ASP A 303 -1.97 -15.02 -15.07
C ASP A 303 -3.16 -15.86 -14.59
N SER A 304 -3.67 -15.55 -13.40
CA SER A 304 -4.84 -16.19 -12.80
C SER A 304 -6.17 -15.74 -13.40
N GLY A 305 -6.21 -14.58 -14.08
CA GLY A 305 -7.45 -13.91 -14.48
C GLY A 305 -8.18 -13.19 -13.35
N LEU A 306 -7.55 -13.01 -12.17
CA LEU A 306 -8.14 -12.29 -11.04
C LEU A 306 -8.23 -10.78 -11.26
N ALA A 307 -7.27 -10.21 -11.97
CA ALA A 307 -7.20 -8.79 -12.21
C ALA A 307 -6.75 -8.51 -13.64
N GLY A 308 -7.12 -7.36 -14.17
CA GLY A 308 -6.67 -6.95 -15.49
C GLY A 308 -7.25 -5.63 -15.95
N VAL A 309 -6.72 -5.19 -17.09
CA VAL A 309 -7.12 -3.98 -17.79
C VAL A 309 -7.38 -4.30 -19.25
N VAL A 310 -8.53 -3.86 -19.76
CA VAL A 310 -8.90 -3.95 -21.17
C VAL A 310 -9.12 -2.53 -21.67
N ASP A 311 -8.27 -2.08 -22.57
CA ASP A 311 -8.39 -0.76 -23.19
C ASP A 311 -9.57 -0.77 -24.18
N TYR A 312 -10.40 0.27 -24.17
CA TYR A 312 -11.58 0.40 -25.02
C TYR A 312 -11.77 1.86 -25.45
N GLY A 313 -11.70 2.13 -26.75
CA GLY A 313 -11.73 3.50 -27.26
C GLY A 313 -10.61 4.34 -26.66
N LYS A 314 -10.96 5.43 -25.95
CA LYS A 314 -10.01 6.27 -25.19
C LYS A 314 -9.94 5.90 -23.70
N GLY A 315 -10.83 5.03 -23.25
CA GLY A 315 -11.02 4.64 -21.86
C GLY A 315 -10.50 3.24 -21.61
N ARG A 316 -10.86 2.70 -20.45
CA ARG A 316 -10.45 1.35 -20.06
C ARG A 316 -11.43 0.71 -19.08
N LEU A 317 -11.59 -0.60 -19.21
CA LEU A 317 -12.21 -1.46 -18.21
C LEU A 317 -11.11 -2.04 -17.33
N VAL A 318 -11.24 -1.85 -16.02
CA VAL A 318 -10.37 -2.45 -15.00
C VAL A 318 -11.22 -3.40 -14.18
N PHE A 319 -10.74 -4.62 -13.96
CA PHE A 319 -11.45 -5.57 -13.12
C PHE A 319 -10.56 -6.13 -12.03
N LEU A 320 -11.19 -6.46 -10.90
CA LEU A 320 -10.56 -7.07 -9.73
C LEU A 320 -11.55 -8.05 -9.08
N GLN A 321 -11.38 -9.34 -9.32
CA GLN A 321 -12.27 -10.41 -8.87
C GLN A 321 -11.91 -10.93 -7.47
N VAL A 322 -11.52 -10.03 -6.57
CA VAL A 322 -11.24 -10.34 -5.17
C VAL A 322 -11.89 -9.31 -4.27
N GLU A 323 -12.54 -9.75 -3.20
CA GLU A 323 -13.30 -8.90 -2.29
C GLU A 323 -12.91 -9.18 -0.82
N PRO A 324 -12.85 -8.15 0.05
CA PRO A 324 -12.50 -8.29 1.47
C PRO A 324 -13.41 -9.28 2.22
N LYS A 325 -14.72 -9.28 1.94
CA LYS A 325 -15.71 -10.14 2.62
C LYS A 325 -15.41 -11.64 2.52
N GLY A 326 -14.66 -12.04 1.49
CA GLY A 326 -14.26 -13.42 1.31
C GLY A 326 -13.20 -13.89 2.30
N PHE A 327 -12.65 -13.04 3.16
CA PHE A 327 -11.49 -13.35 4.00
C PHE A 327 -11.81 -13.10 5.47
N GLU A 328 -11.82 -14.19 6.25
CA GLU A 328 -12.09 -14.15 7.69
C GLU A 328 -10.94 -13.51 8.48
N LYS A 329 -9.71 -13.91 8.15
CA LYS A 329 -8.51 -13.35 8.79
C LYS A 329 -8.28 -11.92 8.33
N PHE A 330 -8.21 -11.01 9.28
CA PHE A 330 -8.09 -9.59 8.98
C PHE A 330 -6.83 -9.25 8.18
N TRP A 331 -5.70 -9.92 8.40
CA TRP A 331 -4.47 -9.64 7.66
C TRP A 331 -4.63 -9.85 6.15
N GLN A 332 -5.37 -10.88 5.71
CA GLN A 332 -5.67 -11.11 4.28
C GLN A 332 -6.63 -10.05 3.76
N ARG A 333 -7.64 -9.71 4.57
CA ARG A 333 -8.59 -8.64 4.28
C ARG A 333 -7.88 -7.29 4.08
N SER A 334 -6.88 -7.00 4.91
CA SER A 334 -6.07 -5.77 4.86
C SER A 334 -5.27 -5.63 3.56
N LYS A 335 -4.74 -6.75 3.03
CA LYS A 335 -4.06 -6.79 1.73
C LYS A 335 -5.03 -6.42 0.61
N ILE A 336 -6.26 -6.91 0.67
CA ILE A 336 -7.28 -6.60 -0.37
C ILE A 336 -7.70 -5.15 -0.29
N LEU A 337 -7.91 -4.60 0.91
CA LEU A 337 -8.19 -3.17 1.08
C LEU A 337 -7.06 -2.30 0.51
N ARG A 338 -5.81 -2.72 0.67
CA ARG A 338 -4.64 -2.06 0.06
C ARG A 338 -4.66 -2.14 -1.47
N ILE A 339 -5.05 -3.28 -2.06
CA ILE A 339 -5.24 -3.40 -3.52
C ILE A 339 -6.25 -2.37 -4.01
N TYR A 340 -7.44 -2.33 -3.39
CA TYR A 340 -8.49 -1.38 -3.79
C TYR A 340 -8.05 0.08 -3.63
N ASN A 341 -7.39 0.44 -2.53
CA ASN A 341 -6.94 1.81 -2.29
C ASN A 341 -5.82 2.23 -3.25
N THR A 342 -4.85 1.34 -3.52
CA THR A 342 -3.75 1.63 -4.46
C THR A 342 -4.30 1.74 -5.89
N LEU A 343 -5.18 0.83 -6.29
CA LEU A 343 -5.85 0.86 -7.59
C LEU A 343 -6.66 2.15 -7.76
N ALA A 344 -7.51 2.47 -6.80
CA ALA A 344 -8.30 3.70 -6.81
C ALA A 344 -7.42 4.94 -6.89
N THR A 345 -6.31 5.00 -6.13
CA THR A 345 -5.34 6.10 -6.16
C THR A 345 -4.67 6.25 -7.53
N ASN A 346 -4.30 5.15 -8.16
CA ASN A 346 -3.70 5.15 -9.50
C ASN A 346 -4.71 5.57 -10.58
N LEU A 347 -5.99 5.24 -10.39
CA LEU A 347 -7.09 5.73 -11.23
C LEU A 347 -7.48 7.19 -10.94
N GLY A 348 -6.88 7.81 -9.92
CA GLY A 348 -7.11 9.20 -9.55
C GLY A 348 -8.32 9.42 -8.64
N VAL A 349 -8.85 8.37 -8.01
CA VAL A 349 -9.99 8.47 -7.08
C VAL A 349 -9.51 8.88 -5.69
N GLY A 350 -10.22 9.81 -5.05
CA GLY A 350 -9.94 10.25 -3.68
C GLY A 350 -10.37 9.23 -2.62
N SER A 351 -9.76 9.33 -1.44
CA SER A 351 -10.14 8.60 -0.24
C SER A 351 -10.72 9.57 0.80
N SER A 352 -11.70 9.10 1.55
CA SER A 352 -12.21 9.79 2.74
C SER A 352 -11.30 9.61 3.96
N VAL A 353 -10.36 8.65 3.90
CA VAL A 353 -9.38 8.37 4.95
C VAL A 353 -8.13 9.21 4.70
N LYS A 354 -7.84 10.11 5.64
CA LYS A 354 -6.66 10.98 5.62
C LYS A 354 -5.71 10.63 6.76
N PRO A 355 -4.38 10.67 6.56
CA PRO A 355 -3.42 10.55 7.63
C PRO A 355 -3.63 11.69 8.61
N ASP A 356 -3.37 11.40 9.88
CA ASP A 356 -3.42 12.39 10.93
C ASP A 356 -2.08 13.13 10.97
N PHE A 357 -2.03 14.32 10.37
CA PHE A 357 -0.80 15.13 10.23
C PHE A 357 -0.16 15.53 11.58
N ILE A 358 -0.92 15.45 12.68
CA ILE A 358 -0.42 15.74 14.04
C ILE A 358 -0.13 14.46 14.84
N ALA A 359 -0.49 13.28 14.33
CA ALA A 359 -0.17 12.00 14.96
C ALA A 359 1.30 11.61 14.71
N ILE A 360 2.20 12.37 15.32
CA ILE A 360 3.59 11.99 15.52
C ILE A 360 3.69 11.39 16.92
N GLY A 361 4.03 10.11 17.00
CA GLY A 361 4.00 9.33 18.24
C GLY A 361 5.32 8.63 18.52
N GLY A 362 5.69 8.49 19.79
CA GLY A 362 7.06 8.13 20.19
C GLY A 362 7.94 9.36 20.35
N TYR A 363 8.89 9.30 21.28
CA TYR A 363 9.88 10.33 21.57
C TYR A 363 10.89 10.53 20.44
N GLY A 364 10.94 9.64 19.44
CA GLY A 364 11.86 9.72 18.30
C GLY A 364 13.30 9.43 18.72
N ARG A 365 13.45 8.59 19.74
CA ARG A 365 14.70 8.35 20.46
C ARG A 365 15.17 6.91 20.23
N PRO A 366 16.45 6.67 19.89
CA PRO A 366 16.97 5.31 19.73
C PRO A 366 16.69 4.41 20.95
N GLU A 367 16.63 5.02 22.13
CA GLU A 367 16.35 4.39 23.42
C GLU A 367 14.95 3.75 23.50
N GLU A 368 13.98 4.25 22.72
CA GLU A 368 12.66 3.61 22.63
C GLU A 368 12.73 2.25 21.93
N TRP A 369 13.71 2.05 21.04
CA TRP A 369 13.81 0.84 20.24
C TRP A 369 14.77 -0.18 20.84
N LEU A 370 15.72 0.23 21.69
CA LEU A 370 16.80 -0.61 22.23
C LEU A 370 16.77 -0.70 23.77
N PRO A 371 16.94 -1.90 24.37
CA PRO A 371 16.94 -2.07 25.82
C PRO A 371 18.24 -1.54 26.46
N GLY A 372 18.19 -1.22 27.76
CA GLY A 372 19.37 -0.84 28.55
C GLY A 372 19.85 0.61 28.35
N SER A 373 19.15 1.38 27.53
CA SER A 373 19.45 2.78 27.28
C SER A 373 18.82 3.67 28.37
N THR A 374 19.66 4.16 29.27
CA THR A 374 19.25 4.84 30.49
C THR A 374 18.73 6.25 30.20
N GLY A 375 17.51 6.59 30.66
CA GLY A 375 17.03 7.98 30.71
C GLY A 375 15.61 8.24 30.21
N VAL A 376 14.94 7.24 29.64
CA VAL A 376 13.51 7.31 29.28
C VAL A 376 12.79 6.15 29.94
N ASP A 377 11.68 6.42 30.62
CA ASP A 377 10.80 5.36 31.10
C ASP A 377 10.15 4.68 29.90
N VAL A 378 10.77 3.61 29.40
CA VAL A 378 10.27 2.76 28.32
C VAL A 378 8.95 2.04 28.67
N THR A 379 8.49 2.11 29.93
CA THR A 379 7.16 1.63 30.35
C THR A 379 6.07 2.66 30.12
N ALA A 380 6.41 3.95 30.05
CA ALA A 380 5.48 5.02 29.67
C ALA A 380 5.25 4.98 28.16
N ARG A 381 4.17 4.32 27.72
CA ARG A 381 3.69 4.43 26.34
C ARG A 381 3.22 5.86 26.14
N PRO A 382 3.73 6.61 25.14
CA PRO A 382 3.09 7.87 24.77
C PRO A 382 1.60 7.58 24.48
N GLU A 383 0.71 8.48 24.86
CA GLU A 383 -0.70 8.36 24.46
C GLU A 383 -0.77 8.42 22.94
N LEU A 384 -1.06 7.28 22.34
CA LEU A 384 -1.12 7.11 20.90
C LEU A 384 -2.58 7.04 20.51
N LYS A 385 -3.03 8.02 19.72
CA LYS A 385 -4.29 7.92 19.02
C LYS A 385 -4.16 6.83 17.95
N GLU A 386 -5.08 5.88 17.94
CA GLU A 386 -5.12 4.86 16.89
C GLU A 386 -5.26 5.53 15.52
N SER A 387 -4.40 5.10 14.59
CA SER A 387 -4.42 5.60 13.22
C SER A 387 -5.58 4.99 12.45
N ASN A 388 -6.34 5.84 11.77
CA ASN A 388 -7.43 5.44 10.86
C ASN A 388 -6.93 4.78 9.56
N LEU A 389 -5.62 4.76 9.31
CA LEU A 389 -4.99 4.12 8.14
C LEU A 389 -4.96 2.58 8.24
N TYR A 390 -5.15 2.06 9.46
CA TYR A 390 -5.09 0.63 9.78
C TYR A 390 -6.33 0.25 10.58
N ARG A 391 -7.10 -0.75 10.12
CA ARG A 391 -8.22 -1.24 10.94
C ARG A 391 -7.75 -2.22 12.01
N GLN A 392 -6.75 -3.04 11.69
CA GLN A 392 -5.96 -3.87 12.62
C GLN A 392 -4.55 -4.07 12.01
N PRO A 393 -3.57 -4.68 12.70
CA PRO A 393 -2.26 -4.96 12.12
C PRO A 393 -2.31 -5.89 10.88
N ALA A 394 -1.43 -5.68 9.89
CA ALA A 394 -1.46 -6.36 8.59
C ALA A 394 -0.74 -7.74 8.53
N LEU A 395 -0.07 -8.19 9.60
CA LEU A 395 0.54 -9.52 9.67
C LEU A 395 -0.36 -10.55 10.36
N ASP A 396 -0.24 -11.80 9.92
CA ASP A 396 -0.82 -13.03 10.50
C ASP A 396 -0.16 -13.42 11.85
N PHE A 397 0.30 -12.46 12.65
CA PHE A 397 0.95 -12.78 13.91
C PHE A 397 -0.06 -12.70 15.05
N ASP A 398 -0.77 -13.79 15.25
CA ASP A 398 -1.34 -14.11 16.55
C ASP A 398 -0.24 -14.78 17.39
N PRO A 399 0.31 -14.10 18.43
CA PRO A 399 1.34 -14.67 19.28
C PRO A 399 0.94 -16.01 19.92
N ASP A 400 -0.36 -16.28 20.04
CA ASP A 400 -0.89 -17.51 20.64
C ASP A 400 -1.08 -18.64 19.61
N GLN A 401 -1.01 -18.36 18.30
CA GLN A 401 -1.17 -19.37 17.24
C GLN A 401 0.13 -19.68 16.48
N HIS A 402 1.17 -18.87 16.64
CA HIS A 402 2.48 -19.14 16.04
C HIS A 402 3.50 -19.51 17.12
N HIS A 403 3.46 -20.77 17.56
CA HIS A 403 4.64 -21.42 18.10
C HIS A 403 5.63 -21.62 16.94
N VAL A 404 6.51 -20.65 16.73
CA VAL A 404 7.69 -20.85 15.90
C VAL A 404 8.62 -21.75 16.70
N TRP A 405 8.77 -23.00 16.27
CA TRP A 405 9.74 -23.94 16.82
C TRP A 405 11.17 -23.47 16.60
#